data_AF-A0A7J9WQE4-F1
#
_entry.id   AF-A0A7J9WQE4-F1
#
_cell.length_a   1.000
_cell.length_b   1.000
_cell.length_c   1.000
_cell.angle_alpha   90.00
_cell.angle_beta   90.00
_cell.angle_gamma   90.00
#
_symmetry.space_group_name_H-M   'P 1'
#
loop_
_entity.id
_entity.type
_entity.pdbx_description
1 polymer ?
#
loop_
_entity_poly.entity_id
_entity_poly.type
_entity_poly.pdbx_seq_one_letter_code
_entity_poly.pdbx_strand_id
1 'polypeptide(L)' 'VGLQFALLLGGAILTERVFSWPGLGTAILGFIEARDYVAVQGIVTFFAVVVIVISLLIDVISGLIDPRIRY' A
#
# COMPACT_ATOMS: atom_id res chain seq x y z
N VAL A 1 -14.47 -4.86 -1.81
CA VAL A 1 -13.19 -4.21 -2.23
C VAL A 1 -13.03 -2.82 -1.62
N GLY A 2 -13.95 -1.86 -1.85
CA GLY A 2 -13.83 -0.50 -1.29
C GLY A 2 -13.75 -0.40 0.25
N LEU A 3 -14.50 -1.24 0.98
CA LEU A 3 -14.45 -1.28 2.45
C LEU A 3 -13.10 -1.76 3.01
N GLN A 4 -12.51 -2.81 2.41
CA GLN A 4 -11.20 -3.32 2.80
C GLN A 4 -10.11 -2.28 2.56
N PHE A 5 -10.17 -1.57 1.44
CA PHE A 5 -9.27 -0.46 1.15
C PHE A 5 -9.41 0.66 2.19
N ALA A 6 -10.64 1.05 2.54
CA ALA A 6 -10.90 2.05 3.57
C ALA A 6 -10.35 1.64 4.95
N LEU A 7 -10.44 0.36 5.32
CA LEU A 7 -9.88 -0.17 6.56
C LEU A 7 -8.34 -0.13 6.57
N LEU A 8 -7.70 -0.54 5.48
CA LEU A 8 -6.23 -0.51 5.35
C LEU A 8 -5.70 0.93 5.36
N LEU A 9 -6.36 1.84 4.65
CA LEU A 9 -6.03 3.26 4.64
C LEU A 9 -6.20 3.86 6.04
N GLY A 10 -7.32 3.56 6.71
CA GLY A 10 -7.58 4.00 8.08
C GLY A 10 -6.53 3.52 9.08
N GLY A 11 -6.06 2.28 8.94
CA GLY A 11 -4.95 1.74 9.74
C GLY A 11 -3.63 2.48 9.50
N ALA A 12 -3.29 2.79 8.25
CA ALA A 12 -2.08 3.54 7.90
C ALA A 12 -2.12 4.98 8.40
N ILE A 13 -3.28 5.65 8.30
CA ILE A 13 -3.46 7.01 8.82
C ILE A 13 -3.35 7.04 10.34
N LEU A 14 -3.92 6.03 11.03
CA LEU A 14 -3.87 5.94 12.48
C LEU A 14 -2.43 5.82 12.99
N THR A 15 -1.60 4.99 12.36
CA THR A 15 -0.19 4.87 12.75
C THR A 15 0.58 6.16 12.47
N GLU A 16 0.36 6.82 11.33
CA GLU A 16 1.00 8.11 11.01
C GLU A 16 0.64 9.21 12.03
N ARG A 17 -0.63 9.31 12.43
CA ARG A 17 -1.11 10.30 13.41
C ARG A 17 -0.58 10.01 14.82
N VAL A 18 -0.55 8.74 15.25
CA VAL A 18 -0.06 8.34 16.58
C VAL A 18 1.44 8.63 16.71
N PHE A 19 2.23 8.39 15.67
CA PHE A 19 3.67 8.65 15.67
C PHE A 19 4.05 10.07 15.22
N SER A 20 3.08 10.95 14.93
CA SER A 20 3.29 12.30 14.39
C SER A 20 4.24 12.33 13.16
N TRP A 21 4.23 11.26 12.38
CA TRP A 21 5.10 11.11 11.22
C TRP A 21 4.33 11.52 9.95
N PRO A 22 4.79 12.52 9.18
CA PRO A 22 4.14 12.91 7.93
C PRO A 22 4.35 11.80 6.90
N GLY A 23 3.28 11.03 6.64
CA GLY A 23 3.30 9.92 5.70
C GLY A 23 2.33 10.11 4.53
N LEU A 24 2.29 9.09 3.68
CA LEU A 24 1.49 9.13 2.45
C LEU A 24 -0.01 8.94 2.74
N GLY A 25 -0.40 8.26 3.83
CA GLY A 25 -1.80 8.05 4.19
C GLY A 25 -2.50 9.36 4.59
N THR A 26 -1.82 10.18 5.39
CA THR A 26 -2.29 11.52 5.78
C THR A 26 -2.26 12.51 4.60
N ALA A 27 -1.31 12.37 3.66
CA ALA A 27 -1.29 13.16 2.43
C ALA A 27 -2.47 12.84 1.49
N ILE A 28 -2.83 11.56 1.33
CA ILE A 28 -3.99 11.14 0.54
C ILE A 28 -5.28 11.77 1.07
N LEU A 29 -5.47 11.82 2.39
CA LEU A 29 -6.64 12.48 2.98
C LEU A 29 -6.72 13.97 2.59
N GLY A 30 -5.58 14.68 2.63
CA GLY A 30 -5.52 16.07 2.20
C GLY A 30 -5.91 16.24 0.73
N PHE A 31 -5.46 15.33 -0.15
CA PHE A 31 -5.85 15.35 -1.56
C PHE A 31 -7.33 14.96 -1.80
N ILE A 32 -7.89 14.05 -0.98
CA ILE A 32 -9.32 13.71 -1.02
C ILE A 32 -10.18 14.92 -0.62
N GLU A 33 -9.80 15.62 0.45
CA GLU A 33 -10.51 16.84 0.89
C GLU A 33 -10.39 17.96 -0.14
N ALA A 34 -9.22 18.10 -0.77
CA ALA A 34 -8.99 19.02 -1.89
C ALA A 34 -9.64 18.58 -3.20
N ARG A 35 -10.29 17.39 -3.24
CA ARG A 35 -10.86 16.76 -4.44
C ARG A 35 -9.87 16.60 -5.59
N ASP A 36 -8.59 16.48 -5.28
CA ASP A 36 -7.54 16.22 -6.25
C ASP A 36 -7.47 14.70 -6.53
N TYR A 37 -8.34 14.25 -7.42
CA TYR A 37 -8.41 12.84 -7.80
C TYR A 37 -7.14 12.35 -8.52
N VAL A 38 -6.40 13.25 -9.18
CA VAL A 38 -5.17 12.90 -9.91
C VAL A 38 -4.05 12.57 -8.91
N ALA A 39 -3.88 13.39 -7.88
CA ALA A 39 -2.91 13.13 -6.82
C ALA A 39 -3.23 11.85 -6.05
N VAL A 40 -4.50 11.63 -5.70
CA VAL A 40 -4.95 10.39 -5.02
C VAL A 40 -4.65 9.17 -5.89
N GLN A 41 -5.01 9.22 -7.18
CA GLN A 41 -4.75 8.12 -8.10
C GLN A 41 -3.25 7.84 -8.25
N GLY A 42 -2.41 8.87 -8.35
CA GLY A 42 -0.96 8.72 -8.44
C GLY A 42 -0.36 7.99 -7.24
N ILE A 43 -0.78 8.36 -6.02
CA ILE A 43 -0.30 7.70 -4.80
C ILE A 43 -0.80 6.25 -4.74
N VAL A 44 -2.07 6.00 -5.09
CA VAL A 44 -2.63 4.63 -5.14
C VAL A 44 -1.87 3.76 -6.16
N THR A 45 -1.56 4.29 -7.34
CA THR A 45 -0.76 3.57 -8.34
C THR A 45 0.65 3.28 -7.83
N PHE A 46 1.30 4.24 -7.15
CA PHE A 46 2.61 4.02 -6.53
C PHE A 46 2.58 2.86 -5.51
N PHE A 47 1.59 2.85 -4.60
CA PHE A 47 1.41 1.74 -3.66
C PHE A 47 1.15 0.42 -4.38
N ALA A 48 0.35 0.41 -5.45
CA ALA A 48 0.11 -0.80 -6.23
C ALA A 48 1.41 -1.36 -6.82
N VAL A 49 2.29 -0.51 -7.37
CA VAL A 49 3.60 -0.92 -7.89
C VAL A 49 4.48 -1.51 -6.78
N VAL A 50 4.55 -0.86 -5.62
CA VAL A 50 5.32 -1.37 -4.47
C VAL A 50 4.81 -2.74 -4.03
N VAL A 51 3.49 -2.90 -3.92
CA VAL A 51 2.86 -4.17 -3.56
C VAL A 51 3.20 -5.24 -4.59
N ILE A 52 3.11 -4.94 -5.90
CA ILE A 52 3.49 -5.87 -6.96
C ILE A 52 4.95 -6.28 -6.82
N VAL A 53 5.87 -5.34 -6.60
CA VAL A 53 7.30 -5.62 -6.42
C VAL A 53 7.53 -6.52 -5.20
N ILE A 54 6.89 -6.22 -4.07
CA ILE A 54 7.00 -7.05 -2.86
C ILE A 54 6.44 -8.45 -3.10
N SER A 55 5.28 -8.57 -3.75
CA SER A 55 4.69 -9.87 -4.09
C SER A 55 5.63 -10.67 -5.00
N LEU A 56 6.21 -10.05 -6.02
CA LEU A 56 7.19 -10.69 -6.90
C LEU A 56 8.44 -11.14 -6.12
N LEU A 57 8.92 -10.31 -5.18
CA LEU A 57 10.03 -10.70 -4.30
C LEU A 57 9.67 -11.91 -3.44
N ILE A 58 8.46 -11.93 -2.86
CA ILE A 58 7.97 -13.06 -2.07
C ILE A 58 7.88 -14.31 -2.95
N ASP A 59 7.37 -14.21 -4.16
CA ASP A 59 7.27 -15.34 -5.09
C ASP A 59 8.66 -15.88 -5.46
N VAL A 60 9.63 -15.00 -5.73
CA VAL A 60 11.03 -15.39 -6.02
C VAL A 60 11.68 -16.04 -4.81
N ILE A 61 11.55 -15.44 -3.63
CA ILE A 61 12.10 -15.97 -2.38
C ILE A 61 11.47 -17.32 -2.07
N SER A 62 10.15 -17.45 -2.23
CA SER A 62 9.43 -18.70 -1.99
C SER A 62 9.84 -19.75 -3.03
N GLY A 63 9.99 -19.40 -4.30
CA GLY A 63 10.51 -20.32 -5.33
C GLY A 63 11.96 -20.74 -5.12
N LEU A 64 12.77 -19.92 -4.45
CA LEU A 64 14.16 -20.25 -4.12
C LEU A 64 14.29 -21.08 -2.83
N ILE A 65 13.43 -20.80 -1.84
CA ILE A 65 13.43 -21.48 -0.54
C ILE A 65 12.68 -22.81 -0.61
N ASP A 66 11.67 -22.95 -1.47
CA ASP A 66 10.83 -24.15 -1.53
C ASP A 66 11.45 -25.24 -2.45
N PRO A 67 12.07 -26.31 -1.90
CA PRO A 67 12.65 -27.40 -2.67
C PRO A 67 11.58 -28.40 -3.14
N ARG A 68 10.29 -28.17 -2.82
CA ARG A 68 9.17 -29.08 -3.10
C ARG A 68 8.60 -28.99 -4.51
N ILE A 69 8.98 -28.00 -5.31
CA ILE A 69 8.61 -27.88 -6.74
C ILE A 69 9.25 -29.01 -7.60
N ARG A 70 10.08 -29.88 -7.00
CA ARG A 70 10.81 -30.95 -7.69
C ARG A 70 10.16 -32.35 -7.69
N TYR A 71 8.90 -32.51 -7.27
CA TYR A 71 8.16 -33.77 -7.47
C TYR A 71 6.73 -33.54 -7.97
#